data_AF-A0A6N8JE69-F1
#
_entry.id   AF-A0A6N8JE69-F1
#
_cell.length_a   1.000
_cell.length_b   1.000
_cell.length_c   1.000
_cell.angle_alpha   90.00
_cell.angle_beta   90.00
_cell.angle_gamma   90.00
#
_symmetry.space_group_name_H-M   'P 1'
#
loop_
_entity.id
_entity.type
_entity.pdbx_description
1 polymer ?
#
loop_
_entity_poly.entity_id
_entity_poly.type
_entity_poly.pdbx_seq_one_letter_code
_entity_poly.pdbx_strand_id
1 'polypeptide(L)'
;MKLNYLYLSLIIISGCQPSVKQTALPTDSISPVEDTVPVVPTTEKFHEVVTIDLNNDGKIDTLILSNPPADGDPGIFQKIEISLNEGDRESFETEDVWDVVDESFLKENQNSVESPHIFVYKDNNQFAILLFGYIYGSGRSDFSIIYGQRAHFKMIFKGAIQVPMKLQDMNQDGKLEFLGRKSEYEITGGPIDSLGPGQVGTYDPFSVFAVKKDTIVLDEVATREYNEQHYIWLGKETSETLRVYYFSDEHKAPVEVK
;
A
#
# COMPACT_ATOMS: atom_id res chain seq x y z
N MET A 1 -12.98 -49.87 -1.23
CA MET A 1 -12.41 -49.79 -2.60
C MET A 1 -11.67 -48.46 -2.69
N LYS A 2 -10.34 -48.48 -2.80
CA LYS A 2 -9.54 -48.23 -4.03
C LYS A 2 -9.82 -46.83 -4.62
N LEU A 3 -8.87 -45.97 -4.99
CA LEU A 3 -7.41 -45.90 -4.95
C LEU A 3 -7.08 -44.46 -5.43
N ASN A 4 -6.04 -43.83 -4.87
CA ASN A 4 -5.51 -42.52 -5.27
C ASN A 4 -5.15 -42.45 -6.77
N TYR A 5 -5.34 -41.29 -7.41
CA TYR A 5 -4.44 -40.81 -8.47
C TYR A 5 -4.34 -39.28 -8.47
N LEU A 6 -3.20 -38.80 -7.99
CA LEU A 6 -2.68 -37.44 -8.11
C LEU A 6 -1.93 -37.38 -9.45
N TYR A 7 -2.33 -36.51 -10.37
CA TYR A 7 -1.55 -36.23 -11.59
C TYR A 7 -0.82 -34.89 -11.42
N LEU A 8 0.49 -34.99 -11.19
CA LEU A 8 1.42 -33.88 -11.20
C LEU A 8 2.13 -33.88 -12.56
N SER A 9 1.86 -32.88 -13.39
CA SER A 9 2.57 -32.70 -14.67
C SER A 9 3.62 -31.62 -14.49
N LEU A 10 4.88 -32.05 -14.38
CA LEU A 10 6.07 -31.19 -14.35
C LEU A 10 6.52 -30.95 -15.80
N ILE A 11 6.43 -29.71 -16.30
CA ILE A 11 7.00 -29.32 -17.60
C ILE A 11 8.36 -28.68 -17.34
N ILE A 12 9.43 -29.39 -17.70
CA ILE A 12 10.80 -28.88 -17.71
C ILE A 12 11.03 -28.26 -19.09
N ILE A 13 11.15 -26.93 -19.14
CA ILE A 13 11.57 -26.22 -20.35
C ILE A 13 13.08 -26.02 -20.28
N SER A 14 13.82 -26.86 -20.98
CA SER A 14 15.25 -26.68 -21.26
C SER A 14 15.42 -25.71 -22.43
N GLY A 15 15.65 -24.43 -22.12
CA GLY A 15 16.00 -23.40 -23.11
C GLY A 15 17.52 -23.32 -23.32
N CYS A 16 17.97 -23.63 -24.54
CA CYS A 16 19.35 -23.56 -24.99
C CYS A 16 19.97 -22.16 -24.83
N GLN A 17 21.17 -22.09 -24.26
CA GLN A 17 22.05 -20.93 -24.37
C GLN A 17 22.68 -20.88 -25.77
N PRO A 18 22.59 -19.76 -26.50
CA PRO A 18 23.42 -19.55 -27.68
C PRO A 18 24.86 -19.15 -27.30
N SER A 19 25.77 -19.84 -27.97
CA SER A 19 27.22 -19.73 -27.92
C SER A 19 27.74 -18.32 -28.23
N VAL A 20 28.66 -17.86 -27.39
CA VAL A 20 29.48 -16.67 -27.56
C VAL A 20 30.42 -16.85 -28.77
N LYS A 21 30.25 -16.03 -29.80
CA LYS A 21 31.30 -15.81 -30.81
C LYS A 21 32.00 -14.49 -30.52
N GLN A 22 33.25 -14.57 -30.10
CA GLN A 22 34.18 -13.46 -30.16
C GLN A 22 34.47 -13.14 -31.63
N THR A 23 34.25 -11.90 -32.04
CA THR A 23 34.75 -11.38 -33.31
C THR A 23 35.70 -10.23 -33.00
N ALA A 24 36.86 -10.30 -33.64
CA ALA A 24 38.01 -9.44 -33.46
C ALA A 24 37.73 -7.96 -33.79
N LEU A 25 38.47 -7.09 -33.10
CA LEU A 25 38.61 -5.66 -33.37
C LEU A 25 39.22 -5.39 -34.76
N PRO A 26 38.70 -4.37 -35.46
CA PRO A 26 39.51 -3.55 -36.34
C PRO A 26 39.49 -2.07 -35.93
N THR A 27 40.69 -1.59 -35.64
CA THR A 27 41.34 -0.30 -35.94
C THR A 27 40.49 0.90 -36.38
N ASP A 28 40.64 1.97 -35.58
CA ASP A 28 40.62 3.41 -35.86
C ASP A 28 39.83 3.91 -37.08
N SER A 29 38.70 4.57 -36.77
CA SER A 29 38.15 5.63 -37.60
C SER A 29 37.71 6.76 -36.68
N ILE A 30 38.47 7.85 -36.74
CA ILE A 30 38.15 9.13 -36.08
C ILE A 30 37.02 9.75 -36.89
N SER A 31 35.78 9.51 -36.47
CA SER A 31 34.61 10.27 -36.90
C SER A 31 34.53 11.57 -36.09
N PRO A 32 34.09 12.68 -36.71
CA PRO A 32 33.98 13.97 -36.04
C PRO A 32 32.98 13.86 -34.89
N VAL A 33 33.38 14.39 -33.73
CA VAL A 33 32.51 14.56 -32.57
C VAL A 33 31.44 15.58 -32.95
N GLU A 34 30.29 15.10 -33.43
CA GLU A 34 29.06 15.87 -33.33
C GLU A 34 28.74 15.98 -31.85
N ASP A 35 28.80 17.22 -31.36
CA ASP A 35 28.39 17.64 -30.02
C ASP A 35 26.87 17.43 -29.90
N THR A 36 26.49 16.16 -29.84
CA THR A 36 25.15 15.72 -29.48
C THR A 36 25.11 15.81 -27.97
N VAL A 37 24.74 16.99 -27.47
CA VAL A 37 24.18 17.11 -26.13
C VAL A 37 23.15 15.99 -26.03
N PRO A 38 23.30 15.03 -25.10
CA PRO A 38 22.29 14.01 -24.92
C PRO A 38 21.00 14.76 -24.59
N VAL A 39 20.06 14.75 -25.53
CA VAL A 39 18.68 15.12 -25.25
C VAL A 39 18.25 14.10 -24.21
N VAL A 40 18.31 14.50 -22.95
CA VAL A 40 17.74 13.73 -21.84
C VAL A 40 16.32 13.41 -22.28
N PRO A 41 15.96 12.13 -22.44
CA PRO A 41 14.62 11.78 -22.84
C PRO A 41 13.68 12.42 -21.82
N THR A 42 12.86 13.36 -22.28
CA THR A 42 11.72 13.88 -21.51
C THR A 42 11.01 12.66 -20.97
N THR A 43 11.07 12.47 -19.66
CA THR A 43 10.35 11.43 -18.92
C THR A 43 8.92 11.44 -19.45
N GLU A 44 8.50 10.33 -20.07
CA GLU A 44 7.13 10.20 -20.53
C GLU A 44 6.22 10.50 -19.33
N LYS A 45 5.33 11.49 -19.49
CA LYS A 45 4.48 11.92 -18.40
C LYS A 45 3.57 10.76 -18.03
N PHE A 46 3.73 10.21 -16.83
CA PHE A 46 2.85 9.17 -16.31
C PHE A 46 1.38 9.63 -16.42
N HIS A 47 0.55 8.76 -16.98
CA HIS A 47 -0.87 8.99 -17.15
C HIS A 47 -1.61 7.65 -17.17
N GLU A 48 -2.56 7.50 -16.27
CA GLU A 48 -3.44 6.34 -16.22
C GLU A 48 -4.89 6.79 -16.13
N VAL A 49 -5.76 6.07 -16.84
CA VAL A 49 -7.21 6.29 -16.80
C VAL A 49 -7.87 4.98 -16.38
N VAL A 50 -8.59 5.04 -15.27
CA VAL A 50 -9.41 3.94 -14.76
C VAL A 50 -10.87 4.31 -14.92
N THR A 51 -11.65 3.41 -15.51
CA THR A 51 -13.11 3.59 -15.68
C THR A 51 -13.86 2.53 -14.88
N ILE A 52 -14.83 2.95 -14.09
CA ILE A 52 -15.59 2.09 -13.19
C ILE A 52 -16.90 2.77 -12.80
N ASP A 53 -17.95 1.99 -12.53
CA ASP A 53 -19.14 2.46 -11.83
C ASP A 53 -18.85 2.48 -10.32
N LEU A 54 -18.40 3.62 -9.77
CA LEU A 54 -17.93 3.73 -8.38
C LEU A 54 -19.07 3.59 -7.38
N ASN A 55 -20.22 4.21 -7.68
CA ASN A 55 -21.35 4.32 -6.76
C ASN A 55 -22.49 3.32 -7.04
N ASN A 56 -22.28 2.40 -7.99
CA ASN A 56 -23.23 1.36 -8.42
C ASN A 56 -24.56 1.92 -8.97
N ASP A 57 -24.51 3.07 -9.66
CA ASP A 57 -25.70 3.68 -10.28
C ASP A 57 -25.92 3.26 -11.75
N GLY A 58 -25.05 2.39 -12.27
CA GLY A 58 -25.09 1.88 -13.64
C GLY A 58 -24.39 2.78 -14.66
N LYS A 59 -23.76 3.88 -14.23
CA LYS A 59 -23.01 4.79 -15.09
C LYS A 59 -21.51 4.62 -14.88
N ILE A 60 -20.75 4.91 -15.92
CA ILE A 60 -19.30 4.82 -15.88
C ILE A 60 -18.72 6.15 -15.42
N ASP A 61 -17.93 6.08 -14.35
CA ASP A 61 -17.12 7.16 -13.80
C ASP A 61 -15.67 7.02 -14.26
N THR A 62 -14.90 8.09 -14.08
CA THR A 62 -13.49 8.14 -14.52
C THR A 62 -12.59 8.61 -13.39
N LEU A 63 -11.48 7.89 -13.20
CA LEU A 63 -10.35 8.27 -12.36
C LEU A 63 -9.12 8.47 -13.25
N ILE A 64 -8.45 9.61 -13.10
CA ILE A 64 -7.26 9.95 -13.89
C ILE A 64 -6.10 10.17 -12.93
N LEU A 65 -5.05 9.37 -13.07
CA LEU A 65 -3.79 9.51 -12.32
C LEU A 65 -2.78 10.21 -13.22
N SER A 66 -2.13 11.25 -12.71
CA SER A 66 -1.25 12.10 -13.50
C SER A 66 -0.30 12.93 -12.64
N ASN A 67 0.43 13.81 -13.31
CA ASN A 67 1.46 14.67 -12.74
C ASN A 67 2.60 13.83 -12.14
N PRO A 68 3.54 13.34 -12.97
CA PRO A 68 4.67 12.57 -12.45
C PRO A 68 5.49 13.44 -11.49
N PRO A 69 6.21 12.83 -10.54
CA PRO A 69 7.05 13.55 -9.60
C PRO A 69 8.10 14.45 -10.27
N ALA A 70 8.66 15.36 -9.47
CA ALA A 70 9.87 16.08 -9.83
C ALA A 70 11.05 15.10 -10.07
N ASP A 71 12.01 15.52 -10.92
CA ASP A 71 13.18 14.71 -11.23
C ASP A 71 13.92 14.25 -9.95
N GLY A 72 14.09 12.94 -9.82
CA GLY A 72 14.78 12.30 -8.69
C GLY A 72 13.87 11.80 -7.57
N ASP A 73 12.57 12.09 -7.62
CA ASP A 73 11.60 11.50 -6.71
C ASP A 73 11.08 10.15 -7.27
N PRO A 74 11.24 9.03 -6.54
CA PRO A 74 10.98 7.68 -7.05
C PRO A 74 9.49 7.28 -7.09
N GLY A 75 8.56 8.11 -6.62
CA GLY A 75 7.13 7.82 -6.76
C GLY A 75 6.62 7.87 -8.20
N ILE A 76 5.31 7.67 -8.38
CA ILE A 76 4.71 7.50 -9.71
C ILE A 76 3.87 8.70 -10.12
N PHE A 77 3.04 9.23 -9.22
CA PHE A 77 2.10 10.31 -9.53
C PHE A 77 1.79 11.17 -8.31
N GLN A 78 1.37 12.42 -8.55
CA GLN A 78 1.05 13.39 -7.50
C GLN A 78 -0.41 13.88 -7.57
N LYS A 79 -1.13 13.56 -8.66
CA LYS A 79 -2.49 14.05 -8.88
C LYS A 79 -3.45 12.93 -9.25
N ILE A 80 -4.62 12.95 -8.63
CA ILE A 80 -5.80 12.19 -9.04
C ILE A 80 -6.95 13.15 -9.39
N GLU A 81 -7.60 12.91 -10.51
CA GLU A 81 -8.87 13.55 -10.86
C GLU A 81 -9.98 12.50 -10.87
N ILE A 82 -11.11 12.81 -10.23
CA ILE A 82 -12.26 11.94 -10.11
C ILE A 82 -13.45 12.65 -10.72
N SER A 83 -14.15 11.98 -11.63
CA SER A 83 -15.37 12.48 -12.25
C SER A 83 -16.46 11.43 -12.14
N LEU A 84 -17.43 11.66 -11.26
CA LEU A 84 -18.65 10.86 -11.20
C LEU A 84 -19.62 11.33 -12.29
N ASN A 85 -20.27 10.40 -12.97
CA ASN A 85 -21.28 10.71 -13.97
C ASN A 85 -22.51 11.33 -13.29
N GLU A 86 -22.90 12.54 -13.71
CA GLU A 86 -23.96 13.34 -13.05
C GLU A 86 -23.72 13.64 -11.55
N GLY A 87 -22.48 13.52 -11.08
CA GLY A 87 -22.10 13.79 -9.69
C GLY A 87 -20.96 14.79 -9.57
N ASP A 88 -20.25 14.69 -8.45
CA ASP A 88 -19.09 15.53 -8.16
C ASP A 88 -17.95 15.26 -9.15
N ARG A 89 -17.18 16.31 -9.39
CA ARG A 89 -15.91 16.25 -10.11
C ARG A 89 -14.89 17.07 -9.35
N GLU A 90 -13.86 16.42 -8.83
CA GLU A 90 -12.80 17.05 -8.05
C GLU A 90 -11.44 16.49 -8.42
N SER A 91 -10.39 17.25 -8.10
CA SER A 91 -9.02 16.82 -8.24
C SER A 91 -8.30 16.98 -6.91
N PHE A 92 -7.52 15.98 -6.55
CA PHE A 92 -6.65 16.03 -5.38
C PHE A 92 -5.20 15.94 -5.82
N GLU A 93 -4.36 16.72 -5.16
CA GLU A 93 -2.93 16.79 -5.42
C GLU A 93 -2.18 16.70 -4.09
N THR A 94 -0.99 16.14 -4.14
CA THR A 94 -0.08 16.09 -3.00
C THR A 94 1.27 16.72 -3.33
N GLU A 95 1.93 17.24 -2.29
CA GLU A 95 3.30 17.76 -2.40
C GLU A 95 4.31 16.60 -2.42
N ASP A 96 3.96 15.47 -1.79
CA ASP A 96 4.68 14.21 -1.87
C ASP A 96 4.30 13.44 -3.15
N VAL A 97 4.53 12.13 -3.17
CA VAL A 97 4.18 11.24 -4.27
C VAL A 97 3.41 10.02 -3.78
N TRP A 98 2.48 9.57 -4.62
CA TRP A 98 1.86 8.27 -4.51
C TRP A 98 2.56 7.25 -5.41
N ASP A 99 2.43 5.99 -5.03
CA ASP A 99 3.07 4.84 -5.65
C ASP A 99 2.05 3.69 -5.76
N VAL A 100 2.54 2.48 -6.06
CA VAL A 100 1.76 1.25 -6.09
C VAL A 100 1.12 0.92 -4.73
N VAL A 101 -0.04 0.27 -4.78
CA VAL A 101 -0.70 -0.34 -3.63
C VAL A 101 0.17 -1.49 -3.12
N ASP A 102 0.34 -1.55 -1.80
CA ASP A 102 1.15 -2.61 -1.18
C ASP A 102 0.61 -4.01 -1.50
N GLU A 103 1.50 -4.92 -1.90
CA GLU A 103 1.14 -6.32 -2.14
C GLU A 103 0.56 -7.01 -0.88
N SER A 104 1.05 -6.63 0.31
CA SER A 104 0.53 -7.14 1.59
C SER A 104 -0.91 -6.71 1.82
N PHE A 105 -1.26 -5.48 1.45
CA PHE A 105 -2.64 -4.99 1.51
C PHE A 105 -3.53 -5.73 0.50
N LEU A 106 -3.06 -5.95 -0.73
CA LEU A 106 -3.82 -6.67 -1.75
C LEU A 106 -4.06 -8.16 -1.42
N LYS A 107 -3.24 -8.78 -0.55
CA LYS A 107 -3.48 -10.15 -0.08
C LYS A 107 -4.70 -10.26 0.83
N GLU A 108 -4.99 -9.19 1.57
CA GLU A 108 -6.08 -9.13 2.55
C GLU A 108 -7.35 -8.46 2.02
N ASN A 109 -7.26 -7.78 0.87
CA ASN A 109 -8.33 -6.94 0.34
C ASN A 109 -8.49 -7.14 -1.17
N GLN A 110 -9.74 -7.14 -1.65
CA GLN A 110 -10.05 -7.23 -3.07
C GLN A 110 -10.18 -5.83 -3.67
N ASN A 111 -9.33 -5.53 -4.67
CA ASN A 111 -9.42 -4.29 -5.43
C ASN A 111 -10.55 -4.39 -6.46
N SER A 112 -11.37 -3.35 -6.59
CA SER A 112 -12.48 -3.30 -7.55
C SER A 112 -12.05 -2.89 -8.96
N VAL A 113 -10.78 -2.48 -9.12
CA VAL A 113 -10.19 -2.06 -10.40
C VAL A 113 -8.93 -2.86 -10.70
N GLU A 114 -8.61 -3.00 -11.99
CA GLU A 114 -7.37 -3.61 -12.47
C GLU A 114 -6.25 -2.56 -12.57
N SER A 115 -5.96 -1.89 -11.44
CA SER A 115 -4.87 -0.91 -11.34
C SER A 115 -3.96 -1.25 -10.15
N PRO A 116 -2.63 -1.25 -10.33
CA PRO A 116 -1.70 -1.38 -9.22
C PRO A 116 -1.49 -0.07 -8.46
N HIS A 117 -1.90 1.09 -9.01
CA HIS A 117 -1.56 2.41 -8.45
C HIS A 117 -2.65 3.00 -7.54
N ILE A 118 -3.86 2.44 -7.59
CA ILE A 118 -4.95 2.82 -6.69
C ILE A 118 -5.69 1.60 -6.20
N PHE A 119 -6.16 1.66 -4.95
CA PHE A 119 -7.06 0.65 -4.41
C PHE A 119 -8.48 1.23 -4.33
N VAL A 120 -9.46 0.54 -4.91
CA VAL A 120 -10.86 0.93 -4.91
C VAL A 120 -11.69 -0.14 -4.21
N TYR A 121 -12.35 0.27 -3.13
CA TYR A 121 -13.44 -0.47 -2.51
C TYR A 121 -14.77 0.15 -2.92
N LYS A 122 -15.79 -0.67 -3.19
CA LYS A 122 -17.16 -0.19 -3.36
C LYS A 122 -18.20 -1.22 -2.91
N ASP A 123 -19.31 -0.71 -2.38
CA ASP A 123 -20.54 -1.44 -2.11
C ASP A 123 -21.75 -0.61 -2.55
N ASN A 124 -22.97 -1.09 -2.29
CA ASN A 124 -24.20 -0.42 -2.72
C ASN A 124 -24.44 0.97 -2.08
N ASN A 125 -23.71 1.32 -1.03
CA ASN A 125 -23.92 2.52 -0.22
C ASN A 125 -22.74 3.50 -0.29
N GLN A 126 -21.52 3.00 -0.50
CA GLN A 126 -20.31 3.79 -0.40
C GLN A 126 -19.19 3.26 -1.29
N PHE A 127 -18.19 4.10 -1.50
CA PHE A 127 -16.91 3.71 -2.07
C PHE A 127 -15.76 4.38 -1.31
N ALA A 128 -14.59 3.77 -1.39
CA ALA A 128 -13.34 4.32 -0.89
C ALA A 128 -12.22 4.11 -1.91
N ILE A 129 -11.42 5.14 -2.12
CA ILE A 129 -10.21 5.10 -2.94
C ILE A 129 -9.04 5.38 -2.01
N LEU A 130 -8.10 4.43 -1.96
CA LEU A 130 -6.90 4.52 -1.14
C LEU A 130 -5.71 4.77 -2.07
N LEU A 131 -4.92 5.78 -1.72
CA LEU A 131 -3.69 6.17 -2.41
C LEU A 131 -2.52 5.95 -1.46
N PHE A 132 -1.55 5.17 -1.90
CA PHE A 132 -0.44 4.72 -1.08
C PHE A 132 0.76 5.63 -1.36
N GLY A 133 1.25 6.29 -0.32
CA GLY A 133 2.49 7.06 -0.42
C GLY A 133 3.69 6.15 -0.73
N TYR A 134 4.68 6.70 -1.42
CA TYR A 134 5.98 6.06 -1.62
C TYR A 134 6.68 5.80 -0.28
N ILE A 135 7.40 4.68 -0.18
CA ILE A 135 8.15 4.30 1.03
C ILE A 135 9.60 4.77 0.92
N TYR A 136 9.94 5.87 1.59
CA TYR A 136 11.33 6.33 1.71
C TYR A 136 12.05 5.61 2.85
N GLY A 137 13.37 5.79 2.94
CA GLY A 137 14.16 5.26 4.06
C GLY A 137 13.77 5.82 5.44
N SER A 138 13.05 6.94 5.49
CA SER A 138 12.48 7.53 6.72
C SER A 138 11.03 7.12 6.97
N GLY A 139 10.47 6.23 6.16
CA GLY A 139 9.07 5.83 6.18
C GLY A 139 8.29 6.29 4.95
N ARG A 140 7.01 5.91 4.94
CA ARG A 140 6.02 6.25 3.93
C ARG A 140 5.62 7.72 3.96
N SER A 141 5.49 8.31 2.78
CA SER A 141 4.82 9.59 2.54
C SER A 141 3.30 9.51 2.74
N ASP A 142 2.58 10.52 2.25
CA ASP A 142 1.13 10.64 2.39
C ASP A 142 0.34 9.40 1.91
N PHE A 143 -0.26 8.71 2.87
CA PHE A 143 -1.40 7.83 2.63
C PHE A 143 -2.68 8.66 2.60
N SER A 144 -3.51 8.46 1.59
CA SER A 144 -4.76 9.21 1.43
C SER A 144 -5.96 8.30 1.28
N ILE A 145 -7.08 8.72 1.88
CA ILE A 145 -8.38 8.05 1.73
C ILE A 145 -9.37 9.07 1.18
N ILE A 146 -9.88 8.78 -0.01
CA ILE A 146 -11.02 9.47 -0.59
C ILE A 146 -12.24 8.58 -0.36
N TYR A 147 -13.27 9.13 0.25
CA TYR A 147 -14.50 8.41 0.58
C TYR A 147 -15.68 9.08 -0.09
N GLY A 148 -16.60 8.28 -0.62
CA GLY A 148 -17.79 8.78 -1.28
C GLY A 148 -19.04 7.97 -0.97
N GLN A 149 -20.16 8.66 -1.08
CA GLN A 149 -21.51 8.10 -1.00
C GLN A 149 -22.37 8.74 -2.08
N ARG A 150 -23.07 7.90 -2.85
CA ARG A 150 -23.89 8.34 -3.99
C ARG A 150 -23.07 9.16 -4.98
N ALA A 151 -23.47 10.41 -5.24
CA ALA A 151 -22.84 11.30 -6.19
C ALA A 151 -21.80 12.25 -5.56
N HIS A 152 -21.45 12.05 -4.28
CA HIS A 152 -20.55 12.93 -3.55
C HIS A 152 -19.36 12.21 -2.97
N PHE A 153 -18.19 12.87 -2.97
CA PHE A 153 -16.98 12.34 -2.35
C PHE A 153 -16.08 13.44 -1.80
N LYS A 154 -15.14 13.03 -0.96
CA LYS A 154 -14.16 13.92 -0.34
C LYS A 154 -12.92 13.15 0.07
N MET A 155 -11.75 13.79 0.03
CA MET A 155 -10.58 13.30 0.75
C MET A 155 -10.80 13.46 2.26
N ILE A 156 -11.00 12.34 2.95
CA ILE A 156 -11.33 12.29 4.38
C ILE A 156 -10.11 12.02 5.27
N PHE A 157 -9.00 11.63 4.65
CA PHE A 157 -7.70 11.44 5.30
C PHE A 157 -6.56 11.76 4.34
N LYS A 158 -5.54 12.42 4.88
CA LYS A 158 -4.24 12.65 4.26
C LYS A 158 -3.20 12.70 5.38
N GLY A 159 -2.23 11.79 5.37
CA GLY A 159 -1.12 11.79 6.31
C GLY A 159 -0.43 10.44 6.40
N ALA A 160 0.43 10.29 7.41
CA ALA A 160 1.25 9.09 7.56
C ALA A 160 0.46 7.90 8.14
N ILE A 161 0.34 6.84 7.35
CA ILE A 161 0.04 5.47 7.80
C ILE A 161 1.12 4.59 7.18
N GLN A 162 2.01 4.07 8.03
CA GLN A 162 3.20 3.36 7.55
C GLN A 162 2.83 1.98 7.00
N VAL A 163 1.97 1.27 7.73
CA VAL A 163 1.54 -0.09 7.39
C VAL A 163 0.02 -0.14 7.25
N PRO A 164 -0.55 0.27 6.09
CA PRO A 164 -1.95 -0.01 5.78
C PRO A 164 -2.18 -1.52 5.68
N MET A 165 -3.26 -2.04 6.27
CA MET A 165 -3.47 -3.50 6.33
C MET A 165 -4.80 -3.94 5.76
N LYS A 166 -5.90 -3.32 6.19
CA LYS A 166 -7.22 -3.82 5.84
C LYS A 166 -8.28 -2.73 5.80
N LEU A 167 -9.24 -2.89 4.90
CA LEU A 167 -10.47 -2.11 4.87
C LEU A 167 -11.65 -3.09 4.93
N GLN A 168 -12.35 -3.13 6.05
CA GLN A 168 -13.48 -4.04 6.25
C GLN A 168 -14.45 -3.50 7.29
N ASP A 169 -15.69 -3.96 7.23
CA ASP A 169 -16.65 -3.82 8.32
C ASP A 169 -16.30 -4.85 9.42
N MET A 170 -15.55 -4.40 10.41
CA MET A 170 -14.98 -5.24 11.47
C MET A 170 -16.05 -5.73 12.46
N ASN A 171 -17.08 -4.92 12.70
CA ASN A 171 -18.11 -5.17 13.70
C ASN A 171 -19.48 -5.55 13.09
N GLN A 172 -19.56 -5.65 11.77
CA GLN A 172 -20.77 -5.99 10.99
C GLN A 172 -21.90 -4.95 11.16
N ASP A 173 -21.57 -3.68 11.37
CA ASP A 173 -22.54 -2.59 11.53
C ASP A 173 -22.87 -1.85 10.21
N GLY A 174 -22.27 -2.30 9.11
CA GLY A 174 -22.41 -1.76 7.77
C GLY A 174 -21.48 -0.58 7.46
N LYS A 175 -20.58 -0.21 8.37
CA LYS A 175 -19.58 0.84 8.15
C LYS A 175 -18.21 0.23 7.89
N LEU A 176 -17.40 0.94 7.12
CA LEU A 176 -16.02 0.54 6.89
C LEU A 176 -15.12 1.05 7.99
N GLU A 177 -14.33 0.15 8.55
CA GLU A 177 -13.15 0.49 9.31
C GLU A 177 -11.89 0.24 8.50
N PHE A 178 -10.93 1.13 8.67
CA PHE A 178 -9.59 1.01 8.16
C PHE A 178 -8.66 0.56 9.29
N LEU A 179 -7.98 -0.57 9.09
CA LEU A 179 -6.97 -1.13 9.97
C LEU A 179 -5.59 -0.84 9.40
N GLY A 180 -4.69 -0.34 10.24
CA GLY A 180 -3.28 -0.21 9.91
C GLY A 180 -2.41 0.09 11.12
N ARG A 181 -1.15 0.44 10.87
CA ARG A 181 -0.22 0.96 11.89
C ARG A 181 0.33 2.31 11.49
N LYS A 182 0.51 3.16 12.50
CA LYS A 182 1.06 4.52 12.33
C LYS A 182 2.57 4.54 12.18
N SER A 183 3.24 3.47 12.63
CA SER A 183 4.69 3.29 12.59
C SER A 183 5.01 1.89 12.07
N GLU A 184 6.29 1.66 11.76
CA GLU A 184 6.86 0.32 11.71
C GLU A 184 7.53 0.04 13.07
N TYR A 185 7.45 -1.19 13.56
CA TYR A 185 8.19 -1.55 14.76
C TYR A 185 9.68 -1.67 14.44
N GLU A 186 10.53 -1.07 15.27
CA GLU A 186 11.97 -1.15 15.13
C GLU A 186 12.52 -2.24 16.03
N ILE A 187 13.32 -3.15 15.49
CA ILE A 187 14.04 -4.14 16.29
C ILE A 187 15.27 -3.47 16.91
N THR A 188 15.25 -3.36 18.24
CA THR A 188 16.30 -2.70 19.04
C THR A 188 17.18 -3.68 19.80
N GLY A 189 16.86 -4.98 19.79
CA GLY A 189 17.60 -5.98 20.55
C GLY A 189 17.31 -7.42 20.15
N GLY A 190 18.18 -8.31 20.63
CA GLY A 190 18.10 -9.74 20.39
C GLY A 190 17.29 -10.53 21.43
N PRO A 191 17.42 -11.87 21.44
CA PRO A 191 16.70 -12.73 22.37
C PRO A 191 17.10 -12.49 23.83
N ILE A 192 16.18 -12.79 24.74
CA ILE A 192 16.38 -12.72 26.19
C ILE A 192 16.31 -14.14 26.74
N ASP A 193 17.37 -14.61 27.41
CA ASP A 193 17.50 -16.01 27.86
C ASP A 193 16.27 -16.54 28.62
N SER A 194 15.64 -15.70 29.45
CA SER A 194 14.45 -16.08 30.23
C SER A 194 13.15 -16.19 29.42
N LEU A 195 13.12 -15.60 28.22
CA LEU A 195 11.95 -15.59 27.33
C LEU A 195 12.13 -16.55 26.13
N GLY A 196 13.38 -16.95 25.84
CA GLY A 196 13.70 -17.89 24.77
C GLY A 196 14.04 -17.19 23.44
N PRO A 197 13.72 -17.81 22.29
CA PRO A 197 13.94 -17.21 20.97
C PRO A 197 12.95 -16.09 20.66
N GLY A 198 13.47 -14.96 20.17
CA GLY A 198 12.70 -13.77 19.86
C GLY A 198 13.58 -12.53 19.74
N GLN A 199 12.95 -11.36 19.65
CA GLN A 199 13.60 -10.08 19.46
C GLN A 199 12.93 -8.99 20.31
N VAL A 200 13.69 -7.97 20.69
CA VAL A 200 13.13 -6.79 21.35
C VAL A 200 12.93 -5.71 20.30
N GLY A 201 11.74 -5.12 20.27
CA GLY A 201 11.45 -3.97 19.42
C GLY A 201 10.60 -2.91 20.10
N THR A 202 10.24 -1.88 19.34
CA THR A 202 9.34 -0.82 19.80
C THR A 202 7.91 -1.32 19.91
N TYR A 203 7.14 -0.76 20.85
CA TYR A 203 5.69 -0.97 20.93
C TYR A 203 5.01 -0.27 19.75
N ASP A 204 4.28 -1.01 18.92
CA ASP A 204 3.63 -0.50 17.70
C ASP A 204 2.26 -1.18 17.53
N PRO A 205 1.23 -0.72 18.26
CA PRO A 205 -0.08 -1.33 18.23
C PRO A 205 -0.81 -1.07 16.91
N PHE A 206 -1.73 -1.96 16.58
CA PHE A 206 -2.68 -1.72 15.50
C PHE A 206 -3.57 -0.52 15.83
N SER A 207 -4.02 0.20 14.80
CA SER A 207 -4.99 1.29 14.89
C SER A 207 -6.18 0.99 13.99
N VAL A 208 -7.38 1.07 14.54
CA VAL A 208 -8.64 0.94 13.82
C VAL A 208 -9.27 2.31 13.68
N PHE A 209 -9.50 2.75 12.44
CA PHE A 209 -10.08 4.04 12.12
C PHE A 209 -11.46 3.86 11.51
N ALA A 210 -12.45 4.59 12.03
CA ALA A 210 -13.81 4.60 11.51
C ALA A 210 -14.08 5.91 10.76
N VAL A 211 -14.87 5.83 9.69
CA VAL A 211 -15.36 7.04 9.01
C VAL A 211 -16.49 7.67 9.83
N LYS A 212 -16.29 8.91 10.30
CA LYS A 212 -17.32 9.69 11.01
C LYS A 212 -17.35 11.12 10.48
N LYS A 213 -18.51 11.56 9.96
CA LYS A 213 -18.73 12.95 9.50
C LYS A 213 -17.64 13.44 8.51
N ASP A 214 -17.42 12.67 7.45
CA ASP A 214 -16.47 13.01 6.37
C ASP A 214 -15.02 13.18 6.84
N THR A 215 -14.63 12.46 7.89
CA THR A 215 -13.25 12.31 8.35
C THR A 215 -13.05 10.90 8.90
N ILE A 216 -11.81 10.44 8.98
CA ILE A 216 -11.50 9.24 9.76
C ILE A 216 -11.16 9.62 11.20
N VAL A 217 -11.65 8.84 12.15
CA VAL A 217 -11.30 8.97 13.56
C VAL A 217 -10.84 7.64 14.12
N LEU A 218 -9.87 7.68 15.03
CA LEU A 218 -9.46 6.49 15.76
C LEU A 218 -10.65 5.97 16.58
N ASP A 219 -11.04 4.73 16.34
CA ASP A 219 -11.99 4.02 17.18
C ASP A 219 -11.24 3.32 18.30
N GLU A 220 -11.16 3.96 19.47
CA GLU A 220 -10.37 3.45 20.60
C GLU A 220 -10.88 2.10 21.12
N VAL A 221 -12.19 1.83 21.02
CA VAL A 221 -12.78 0.57 21.47
C VAL A 221 -12.38 -0.55 20.52
N ALA A 222 -12.65 -0.38 19.22
CA ALA A 222 -12.27 -1.38 18.23
C ALA A 222 -10.76 -1.58 18.16
N THR A 223 -9.98 -0.51 18.31
CA THR A 223 -8.51 -0.57 18.38
C THR A 223 -8.05 -1.43 19.55
N ARG A 224 -8.58 -1.19 20.75
CA ARG A 224 -8.23 -1.97 21.93
C ARG A 224 -8.61 -3.43 21.76
N GLU A 225 -9.85 -3.71 21.35
CA GLU A 225 -10.36 -5.06 21.18
C GLU A 225 -9.54 -5.86 20.16
N TYR A 226 -9.18 -5.23 19.03
CA TYR A 226 -8.33 -5.87 18.02
C TYR A 226 -6.93 -6.18 18.56
N ASN A 227 -6.31 -5.23 19.28
CA ASN A 227 -4.99 -5.48 19.86
C ASN A 227 -5.04 -6.55 20.96
N GLU A 228 -6.06 -6.61 21.80
CA GLU A 228 -6.20 -7.66 22.82
C GLU A 228 -6.37 -9.06 22.20
N GLN A 229 -6.85 -9.16 20.96
CA GLN A 229 -7.03 -10.43 20.24
C GLN A 229 -5.80 -10.83 19.40
N HIS A 230 -5.06 -9.86 18.87
CA HIS A 230 -4.02 -10.10 17.86
C HIS A 230 -2.62 -9.63 18.28
N TYR A 231 -2.50 -8.95 19.41
CA TYR A 231 -1.26 -8.29 19.85
C TYR A 231 -1.23 -8.13 21.38
N ILE A 232 -0.41 -7.20 21.87
CA ILE A 232 -0.46 -6.70 23.25
C ILE A 232 -1.04 -5.29 23.26
N TRP A 233 -1.85 -4.95 24.26
CA TRP A 233 -2.37 -3.59 24.43
C TRP A 233 -1.79 -2.93 25.69
N LEU A 234 -0.88 -1.99 25.49
CA LEU A 234 -0.28 -1.14 26.54
C LEU A 234 -0.87 0.28 26.55
N GLY A 235 -1.87 0.54 25.71
CA GLY A 235 -2.46 1.86 25.49
C GLY A 235 -2.18 2.40 24.09
N LYS A 236 -2.76 3.56 23.79
CA LYS A 236 -2.71 4.17 22.43
C LYS A 236 -1.40 4.88 22.09
N GLU A 237 -0.54 5.11 23.08
CA GLU A 237 0.68 5.87 22.89
C GLU A 237 1.85 4.95 22.57
N THR A 238 2.37 5.11 21.36
CA THR A 238 3.68 4.65 20.92
C THR A 238 4.73 5.50 21.62
N SER A 239 5.29 5.00 22.73
CA SER A 239 6.47 5.61 23.35
C SER A 239 7.73 4.87 22.91
N GLU A 240 8.76 5.60 22.51
CA GLU A 240 10.10 5.04 22.24
C GLU A 240 10.69 4.29 23.45
N THR A 241 10.19 4.59 24.66
CA THR A 241 10.60 3.88 25.88
C THR A 241 9.90 2.55 26.08
N LEU A 242 8.77 2.30 25.41
CA LEU A 242 8.03 1.04 25.53
C LEU A 242 8.69 0.00 24.64
N ARG A 243 9.32 -0.98 25.30
CA ARG A 243 9.99 -2.10 24.65
C ARG A 243 9.10 -3.33 24.73
N VAL A 244 9.01 -4.05 23.63
CA VAL A 244 8.20 -5.24 23.50
C VAL A 244 9.07 -6.39 23.02
N TYR A 245 8.88 -7.56 23.61
CA TYR A 245 9.50 -8.80 23.18
C TYR A 245 8.59 -9.54 22.21
N TYR A 246 9.07 -9.72 20.99
CA TYR A 246 8.42 -10.47 19.93
C TYR A 246 9.01 -11.88 19.89
N PHE A 247 8.21 -12.88 20.25
CA PHE A 247 8.65 -14.29 20.18
C PHE A 247 8.83 -14.74 18.73
N SER A 248 9.78 -15.63 18.47
CA SER A 248 9.88 -16.27 17.14
C SER A 248 8.72 -17.22 16.83
N ASP A 249 7.95 -17.62 17.84
CA ASP A 249 6.71 -18.36 17.69
C ASP A 249 5.55 -17.36 17.48
N GLU A 250 5.04 -17.30 16.24
CA GLU A 250 3.97 -16.37 15.83
C GLU A 250 2.65 -16.55 16.60
N HIS A 251 2.47 -17.67 17.32
CA HIS A 251 1.28 -17.91 18.14
C HIS A 251 1.40 -17.32 19.55
N LYS A 252 2.56 -16.79 19.94
CA LYS A 252 2.75 -16.14 21.24
C LYS A 252 2.59 -14.64 21.12
N ALA A 253 1.65 -14.10 21.88
CA ALA A 253 1.49 -12.66 22.01
C ALA A 253 2.79 -12.01 22.54
N PRO A 254 3.19 -10.86 21.98
CA PRO A 254 4.34 -10.12 22.49
C PRO A 254 4.15 -9.67 23.95
N VAL A 255 5.25 -9.41 24.68
CA VAL A 255 5.21 -8.98 26.08
C VAL A 255 6.02 -7.72 26.33
N GLU A 256 5.59 -6.87 27.27
CA GLU A 256 6.35 -5.70 27.69
C GLU A 256 7.69 -6.12 28.33
N VAL A 257 8.78 -5.46 27.93
CA VAL A 257 10.10 -5.61 28.52
C VAL A 257 10.43 -4.31 29.28
N LYS A 258 10.74 -4.47 30.57
CA LYS A 258 11.15 -3.38 31.46
C LYS A 258 12.66 -3.31 31.60
#